data_AF-A0A1H9CE50-F1
#
_entry.id   AF-A0A1H9CE50-F1
#
_cell.length_a   1.000
_cell.length_b   1.000
_cell.length_c   1.000
_cell.angle_alpha   90.00
_cell.angle_beta   90.00
_cell.angle_gamma   90.00
#
_symmetry.space_group_name_H-M   'P 1'
#
loop_
_entity.id
_entity.type
_entity.pdbx_description
1 polymer ?
#
loop_
_entity_poly.entity_id
_entity_poly.type
_entity_poly.pdbx_seq_one_letter_code
_entity_poly.pdbx_strand_id
1 'polypeptide(L)'
;MDIITRKPGSTLTEGQYAKVKAQAEELEGVFLNTLTKELFSSIKTDESVMGGGFGEETWRSMQSEQIASTMAQNGGLGIAEQLLPDLLAMQEAANNQNKLPGAYK
;
A
#
# COMPACT_ATOMS: atom_id res chain seq x y z
N MET A 1 16.87 33.18 -2.92
CA MET A 1 16.91 32.40 -4.19
C MET A 1 16.98 30.95 -3.76
N ASP A 2 15.85 30.40 -3.34
CA ASP A 2 15.78 29.05 -2.79
C ASP A 2 15.79 28.04 -3.93
N ILE A 3 16.90 27.33 -4.02
CA ILE A 3 17.11 26.20 -4.92
C ILE A 3 16.22 25.06 -4.45
N ILE A 4 15.01 24.97 -5.01
CA ILE A 4 14.14 23.81 -4.85
C ILE A 4 14.87 22.63 -5.50
N THR A 5 15.35 21.71 -4.68
CA THR A 5 16.05 20.48 -5.09
C THR A 5 15.10 19.62 -5.93
N ARG A 6 15.31 19.61 -7.25
CA ARG A 6 14.54 18.79 -8.20
C ARG A 6 15.25 17.45 -8.38
N LYS A 7 14.56 16.34 -8.09
CA LYS A 7 15.01 15.00 -8.47
C LYS A 7 14.93 14.86 -10.01
N PRO A 8 15.97 14.38 -10.70
CA PRO A 8 15.97 14.33 -12.16
C PRO A 8 14.93 13.31 -12.66
N GLY A 9 13.99 13.76 -13.50
CA GLY A 9 13.00 12.91 -14.17
C GLY A 9 11.53 13.16 -13.80
N SER A 10 11.22 14.01 -12.82
CA SER A 10 9.83 14.36 -12.45
C SER A 10 9.63 15.87 -12.36
N THR A 11 8.45 16.34 -12.78
CA THR A 11 8.06 17.76 -12.67
C THR A 11 7.64 18.17 -11.26
N LEU A 12 7.71 17.23 -10.31
CA LEU A 12 7.23 17.35 -8.94
C LEU A 12 8.31 17.81 -7.97
N THR A 13 7.90 18.63 -6.99
CA THR A 13 8.76 19.02 -5.87
C THR A 13 8.94 17.86 -4.88
N GLU A 14 9.98 17.90 -4.05
CA GLU A 14 10.21 16.88 -3.00
C GLU A 14 8.99 16.68 -2.10
N GLY A 15 8.29 17.77 -1.74
CA GLY A 15 7.08 17.70 -0.94
C GLY A 15 5.92 16.99 -1.65
N GLN A 16 5.78 17.17 -2.97
CA GLN A 16 4.77 16.46 -3.75
C GLN A 16 5.12 14.96 -3.86
N TYR A 17 6.38 14.63 -4.12
CA TYR A 17 6.84 13.24 -4.14
C TYR A 17 6.60 12.54 -2.79
N ALA A 18 6.93 13.19 -1.67
CA ALA A 18 6.69 12.65 -0.33
C ALA A 18 5.19 12.39 -0.09
N LYS A 19 4.31 13.27 -0.58
CA LYS A 19 2.86 13.09 -0.50
C LYS A 19 2.37 11.90 -1.32
N VAL A 20 2.86 11.71 -2.54
CA VAL A 20 2.50 10.54 -3.36
C VAL A 20 3.00 9.24 -2.72
N LYS A 21 4.22 9.25 -2.17
CA LYS A 21 4.77 8.11 -1.43
C LYS A 21 3.89 7.73 -0.22
N ALA A 22 3.49 8.71 0.58
CA ALA A 22 2.60 8.48 1.72
C ALA A 22 1.24 7.89 1.30
N GLN A 23 0.70 8.33 0.16
CA GLN A 23 -0.55 7.77 -0.39
C GLN A 23 -0.39 6.33 -0.88
N ALA A 24 0.76 6.00 -1.47
CA ALA A 24 1.07 4.63 -1.87
C ALA A 24 1.17 3.69 -0.63
N GLU A 25 1.82 4.15 0.44
CA GLU A 25 1.93 3.44 1.71
C GLU A 25 0.54 3.25 2.39
N GLU A 26 -0.32 4.27 2.34
CA GLU A 26 -1.70 4.18 2.85
C GLU A 26 -2.52 3.11 2.10
N LEU A 27 -2.43 3.09 0.76
CA LEU A 27 -3.10 2.10 -0.06
C LEU A 27 -2.62 0.67 0.23
N GLU A 28 -1.31 0.49 0.39
CA GLU A 28 -0.74 -0.80 0.81
C GLU A 28 -1.27 -1.23 2.18
N GLY A 29 -1.40 -0.30 3.15
CA GLY A 29 -1.99 -0.61 4.45
C GLY A 29 -3.43 -1.13 4.36
N VAL A 30 -4.27 -0.52 3.50
CA VAL A 30 -5.65 -0.97 3.27
C VAL A 30 -5.66 -2.36 2.62
N PHE A 31 -4.77 -2.61 1.68
CA PHE A 31 -4.64 -3.91 1.02
C PHE A 31 -4.20 -5.00 2.01
N LEU A 32 -3.16 -4.74 2.81
CA LEU A 32 -2.67 -5.66 3.84
C LEU A 32 -3.75 -5.99 4.87
N ASN A 33 -4.52 -5.01 5.32
CA ASN A 33 -5.66 -5.24 6.21
C ASN A 33 -6.70 -6.16 5.57
N THR A 34 -6.99 -5.97 4.28
CA THR A 34 -7.95 -6.79 3.54
C THR A 34 -7.44 -8.22 3.37
N LEU A 35 -6.18 -8.39 2.96
CA LEU A 35 -5.55 -9.72 2.88
C LEU A 35 -5.52 -10.42 4.22
N THR A 36 -5.14 -9.72 5.28
CA THR A 36 -5.08 -10.28 6.64
C THR A 36 -6.44 -10.78 7.09
N LYS A 37 -7.51 -10.01 6.82
CA LYS A 37 -8.88 -10.44 7.07
C LYS A 37 -9.25 -11.71 6.30
N GLU A 38 -8.87 -11.83 5.03
CA GLU A 38 -9.17 -13.03 4.23
C GLU A 38 -8.32 -14.25 4.60
N LEU A 39 -7.08 -14.04 5.02
CA LEU A 39 -6.26 -15.10 5.60
C LEU A 39 -6.92 -15.62 6.89
N PHE A 40 -7.36 -14.73 7.79
CA PHE A 40 -8.06 -15.17 9.01
C PHE A 40 -9.46 -15.73 8.74
N SER A 41 -10.18 -15.28 7.72
CA SER A 41 -11.50 -15.83 7.34
C SER A 41 -11.36 -17.25 6.80
N SER A 42 -10.34 -17.50 5.96
CA SER A 42 -10.08 -18.82 5.38
C SER A 42 -9.60 -19.85 6.42
N ILE A 43 -8.81 -19.43 7.41
CA ILE A 43 -8.35 -20.29 8.52
C ILE A 43 -9.53 -20.78 9.39
N LYS A 44 -10.66 -20.05 9.44
CA LYS A 44 -11.85 -20.43 10.24
C LYS A 44 -12.71 -21.53 9.62
N THR A 45 -12.30 -22.11 8.50
CA THR A 45 -13.13 -23.06 7.75
C THR A 45 -12.46 -24.42 7.69
N ASP A 46 -12.68 -25.22 8.73
CA ASP A 46 -12.87 -26.67 8.64
C ASP A 46 -13.44 -27.17 9.98
N GLU A 47 -14.61 -26.65 10.37
CA GLU A 47 -15.38 -27.22 11.50
C GLU A 47 -15.79 -28.69 11.26
N SER A 48 -15.62 -29.23 10.05
CA SER A 48 -16.23 -30.51 9.65
C SER A 48 -15.26 -31.66 9.31
N VAL A 49 -13.93 -31.48 9.26
CA VAL A 49 -13.04 -32.56 8.75
C VAL A 49 -11.79 -32.89 9.59
N MET A 50 -11.31 -32.04 10.51
CA MET A 50 -10.08 -32.36 11.26
C MET A 50 -10.24 -32.17 12.77
N GLY A 51 -10.13 -33.29 13.49
CA GLY A 51 -9.86 -33.27 14.92
C GLY A 51 -8.50 -32.66 15.21
N GLY A 52 -8.49 -31.47 15.82
CA GLY A 52 -7.34 -30.79 16.39
C GLY A 52 -7.86 -29.83 17.46
N GLY A 53 -7.65 -30.12 18.74
CA GLY A 53 -8.28 -29.38 19.85
C GLY A 53 -7.89 -27.89 19.89
N PHE A 54 -8.55 -27.12 20.78
CA PHE A 54 -8.32 -25.68 21.01
C PHE A 54 -6.86 -25.21 20.99
N GLY A 55 -5.92 -26.06 21.42
CA GLY A 55 -4.48 -25.79 21.38
C GLY A 55 -3.89 -25.67 19.96
N GLU A 56 -4.37 -26.45 19.00
CA GLU A 56 -3.90 -26.37 17.61
C GLU A 56 -4.40 -25.09 16.93
N GLU A 57 -5.68 -24.74 17.13
CA GLU A 57 -6.27 -23.49 16.63
C GLU A 57 -5.54 -22.27 17.18
N THR A 58 -5.24 -22.27 18.48
CA THR A 58 -4.47 -21.20 19.14
C THR A 58 -3.06 -21.10 18.55
N TRP A 59 -2.36 -22.23 18.39
CA TRP A 59 -1.01 -22.24 17.81
C TRP A 59 -0.99 -21.76 16.36
N ARG A 60 -1.96 -22.18 15.54
CA ARG A 60 -2.11 -21.73 14.15
C ARG A 60 -2.42 -20.24 14.05
N SER A 61 -3.24 -19.73 14.96
CA SER A 61 -3.54 -18.30 15.05
C SER A 61 -2.29 -17.49 15.38
N MET A 62 -1.52 -17.90 16.40
CA MET A 62 -0.26 -17.25 16.77
C MET A 62 0.79 -17.29 15.65
N GLN A 63 0.92 -18.43 14.95
CA GLN A 63 1.82 -18.55 13.79
C GLN A 63 1.40 -17.60 12.66
N SER A 64 0.10 -17.51 12.38
CA SER A 64 -0.43 -16.64 11.33
C SER A 64 -0.24 -15.16 11.67
N GLU A 65 -0.48 -14.78 12.93
CA GLU A 65 -0.19 -13.44 13.45
C GLU A 65 1.30 -13.09 13.33
N GLN A 66 2.20 -14.02 13.66
CA GLN A 66 3.64 -13.78 13.56
C GLN A 66 4.10 -13.63 12.11
N ILE A 67 3.56 -14.41 11.17
CA ILE A 67 3.84 -14.30 9.74
C ILE A 67 3.36 -12.94 9.21
N ALA A 68 2.12 -12.55 9.53
CA ALA A 68 1.55 -11.26 9.14
C ALA A 68 2.34 -10.08 9.72
N SER A 69 2.70 -10.16 11.00
CA SER A 69 3.52 -9.15 11.69
C SER A 69 4.91 -9.03 11.07
N THR A 70 5.56 -10.15 10.74
CA THR A 70 6.88 -10.15 10.09
C THR A 70 6.81 -9.54 8.68
N MET A 71 5.75 -9.82 7.93
CA MET A 71 5.52 -9.19 6.61
C MET A 71 5.32 -7.67 6.74
N ALA A 72 4.55 -7.22 7.72
CA ALA A 72 4.34 -5.78 7.96
C ALA A 72 5.62 -5.06 8.42
N GLN A 73 6.39 -5.64 9.36
CA GLN A 73 7.59 -5.04 9.93
C GLN A 73 8.75 -4.88 8.94
N ASN A 74 8.84 -5.77 7.94
CA ASN A 74 9.88 -5.69 6.91
C ASN A 74 9.57 -4.70 5.77
N GLY A 75 8.56 -3.84 5.94
CA GLY A 75 8.19 -2.83 4.95
C GLY A 75 7.01 -3.23 4.06
N GLY A 76 6.12 -4.10 4.53
CA GLY A 76 4.96 -4.54 3.76
C GLY A 76 5.33 -5.52 2.65
N LEU A 77 4.57 -5.49 1.55
CA LEU A 77 4.78 -6.36 0.39
C LEU A 77 5.58 -5.66 -0.73
N GLY A 78 5.95 -4.40 -0.53
CA GLY A 78 6.60 -3.57 -1.54
C GLY A 78 5.64 -3.12 -2.65
N ILE A 79 4.33 -3.10 -2.38
CA ILE A 79 3.30 -2.70 -3.34
C ILE A 79 3.32 -1.18 -3.50
N ALA A 80 3.60 -0.44 -2.43
CA ALA A 80 3.72 1.00 -2.48
C ALA A 80 4.82 1.45 -3.45
N GLU A 81 6.00 0.81 -3.43
CA GLU A 81 7.11 1.07 -4.34
C GLU A 81 6.77 0.77 -5.80
N GLN A 82 5.98 -0.29 -6.04
CA GLN A 82 5.55 -0.68 -7.38
C GLN A 82 4.49 0.26 -7.96
N LEU A 83 3.58 0.78 -7.12
CA LEU A 83 2.51 1.68 -7.55
C LEU A 83 2.96 3.13 -7.69
N LEU A 84 4.05 3.52 -7.01
CA LEU A 84 4.52 4.90 -6.95
C LEU A 84 4.74 5.54 -8.34
N PRO A 85 5.34 4.88 -9.35
CA PRO A 85 5.50 5.45 -10.69
C PRO A 85 4.15 5.76 -11.36
N ASP A 86 3.16 4.88 -11.21
CA ASP A 86 1.83 5.04 -11.81
C ASP A 86 1.07 6.18 -11.13
N LEU A 87 1.10 6.24 -9.80
CA LEU A 87 0.51 7.35 -9.04
C LEU A 87 1.16 8.69 -9.40
N LEU A 88 2.47 8.69 -9.63
CA LEU A 88 3.20 9.88 -10.09
C LEU A 88 2.72 10.33 -11.46
N ALA A 89 2.62 9.41 -12.42
CA ALA A 89 2.14 9.69 -13.76
C ALA A 89 0.71 10.25 -13.76
N MET A 90 -0.17 9.68 -12.93
CA MET A 90 -1.54 10.20 -12.74
C MET A 90 -1.54 11.62 -12.15
N GLN A 91 -0.69 11.89 -11.15
CA GLN A 91 -0.56 13.21 -10.54
C GLN A 91 -0.02 14.25 -11.53
N GLU A 92 0.95 13.88 -12.37
CA GLU A 92 1.48 14.74 -13.43
C GLU A 92 0.44 15.03 -14.52
N ALA A 93 -0.34 14.03 -14.92
CA ALA A 93 -1.43 14.20 -15.88
C ALA A 93 -2.52 15.15 -15.35
N ALA A 94 -2.92 15.00 -14.09
CA ALA A 94 -3.89 15.89 -13.43
C ALA A 94 -3.35 17.32 -13.28
N ASN A 95 -2.08 17.49 -12.93
CA ASN A 95 -1.44 18.81 -12.83
C ASN A 95 -1.31 19.52 -14.19
N ASN A 96 -1.09 18.77 -15.28
CA ASN A 96 -1.06 19.34 -16.63
C ASN A 96 -2.43 19.79 -17.13
N GLN A 97 -3.51 19.09 -16.78
CA GLN A 97 -4.88 19.51 -17.13
C GLN A 97 -5.28 20.85 -16.48
N ASN A 98 -4.79 21.11 -15.25
CA ASN A 98 -5.06 22.38 -14.56
C ASN A 98 -4.29 23.59 -15.16
N LYS A 99 -3.43 23.36 -16.16
CA LYS A 99 -2.68 24.40 -16.88
C LYS A 99 -3.25 24.74 -18.26
N LEU A 100 -4.50 24.40 -18.56
CA LEU A 100 -5.20 24.85 -19.78
C LEU A 100 -5.89 26.21 -19.53
N PRO A 101 -5.28 27.36 -19.92
CA PRO A 101 -5.97 28.64 -19.93
C PRO A 101 -7.05 28.65 -21.02
N GLY A 102 -8.20 29.23 -20.71
CA GLY A 102 -9.39 29.32 -21.56
C GLY A 102 -9.11 29.72 -23.01
N ALA A 103 -9.02 28.72 -23.87
CA ALA A 103 -8.96 28.88 -25.32
C ALA A 103 -10.34 28.72 -25.94
N TYR A 104 -11.29 29.60 -25.60
CA TYR A 104 -12.44 29.93 -26.44
C TYR A 104 -12.86 31.38 -26.15
N LYS A 105 -12.33 32.32 -26.92
CA LYS A 105 -13.06 33.52 -27.33
C LYS A 105 -13.52 33.31 -28.76
#